data_AF-A0A4Q3JBQ7-F1
#
_entry.id   AF-A0A4Q3JBQ7-F1
#
_cell.length_a   1.000
_cell.length_b   1.000
_cell.length_c   1.000
_cell.angle_alpha   90.00
_cell.angle_beta   90.00
_cell.angle_gamma   90.00
#
_symmetry.space_group_name_H-M   'P 1'
#
loop_
_entity.id
_entity.type
_entity.pdbx_description
1 polymer ?
#
loop_
_entity_poly.entity_id
_entity_poly.type
_entity_poly.pdbx_seq_one_letter_code
_entity_poly.pdbx_strand_id
1 'polypeptide(L)'
;MIKSLIGATASALLVLSPTTALVLSPTVALAASPVEAAFGNTIVSTYPSGRSTKLWLKRDGTYDAQRTNGKRTAGKWTLKGGKVCLRQTRPASIPLTFCSTVPTGKVGLTWSSKSPKGEPLRNRLVAGRG
;
A
#
# COMPACT_ATOMS: atom_id res chain seq x y z
N MET A 1 -39.99 11.40 -71.13
CA MET A 1 -39.67 9.96 -71.04
C MET A 1 -38.21 9.80 -70.62
N ILE A 2 -37.99 9.13 -69.49
CA ILE A 2 -36.91 8.16 -69.16
C ILE A 2 -35.42 8.61 -69.13
N LYS A 3 -34.86 8.47 -67.90
CA LYS A 3 -33.51 8.01 -67.49
C LYS A 3 -32.28 8.85 -67.86
N SER A 4 -31.21 8.91 -67.10
CA SER A 4 -30.82 8.58 -65.71
C SER A 4 -29.37 9.07 -65.66
N LEU A 5 -28.97 9.72 -64.57
CA LEU A 5 -27.58 10.15 -64.35
C LEU A 5 -26.68 8.99 -63.89
N ILE A 6 -25.37 9.22 -64.05
CA ILE A 6 -24.23 8.83 -63.20
C ILE A 6 -23.24 7.85 -63.85
N GLY A 7 -21.97 8.28 -63.84
CA GLY A 7 -20.79 7.43 -63.70
C GLY A 7 -19.63 7.91 -64.58
N ALA A 8 -18.39 8.04 -64.14
CA ALA A 8 -17.76 8.08 -62.82
C ALA A 8 -16.35 8.66 -63.08
N THR A 9 -15.89 9.60 -62.27
CA THR A 9 -14.55 10.19 -62.38
C THR A 9 -13.52 9.29 -61.70
N ALA A 10 -12.45 8.94 -62.41
CA ALA A 10 -11.27 8.29 -61.87
C ALA A 10 -10.23 9.37 -61.50
N SER A 11 -9.81 9.43 -60.22
CA SER A 11 -8.69 10.27 -59.80
C SER A 11 -7.81 9.54 -58.79
N ALA A 12 -6.58 9.27 -59.27
CA ALA A 12 -5.29 9.21 -58.59
C ALA A 12 -5.20 8.59 -57.17
N LEU A 13 -4.47 7.47 -57.11
CA LEU A 13 -3.94 6.86 -55.88
C LEU A 13 -2.84 7.75 -55.27
N LEU A 14 -3.12 8.35 -54.12
CA LEU A 14 -2.10 8.89 -53.22
C LEU A 14 -1.64 7.78 -52.27
N VAL A 15 -0.38 7.34 -52.40
CA VAL A 15 0.25 6.39 -51.48
C VAL A 15 0.63 7.15 -50.21
N LEU A 16 -0.17 7.02 -49.14
CA LEU A 16 0.19 7.50 -47.81
C LEU A 16 0.97 6.41 -47.07
N SER A 17 2.25 6.66 -46.81
CA SER A 17 3.07 5.86 -45.88
C SER A 17 2.59 6.07 -44.44
N PRO A 18 2.27 5.02 -43.66
CA PRO A 18 1.93 5.20 -42.25
C PRO A 18 3.22 5.37 -41.43
N THR A 19 3.54 6.61 -41.06
CA THR A 19 4.57 6.92 -40.05
C THR A 19 4.08 6.37 -38.72
N THR A 20 4.59 5.21 -38.30
CA THR A 20 4.19 4.57 -37.04
C THR A 20 4.82 5.35 -35.89
N ALA A 21 4.05 6.25 -35.25
CA ALA A 21 4.49 6.96 -34.06
C ALA A 21 4.55 5.98 -32.88
N LEU A 22 5.76 5.64 -32.44
CA LEU A 22 6.00 4.83 -31.25
C LEU A 22 5.65 5.66 -30.00
N VAL A 23 4.44 5.48 -29.47
CA VAL A 23 4.00 6.14 -28.24
C VAL A 23 4.73 5.49 -27.05
N LEU A 24 5.81 6.10 -26.58
CA LEU A 24 6.40 5.77 -25.28
C LEU A 24 5.40 6.19 -24.20
N SER A 25 4.61 5.24 -23.72
CA SER A 25 3.81 5.46 -22.51
C SER A 25 4.76 5.55 -21.31
N PRO A 26 4.69 6.60 -20.48
CA PRO A 26 5.47 6.65 -19.25
C PRO A 26 4.96 5.53 -18.33
N THR A 27 5.81 4.55 -18.07
CA THR A 27 5.59 3.57 -17.00
C THR A 27 5.61 4.34 -15.69
N VAL A 28 4.45 4.67 -15.15
CA VAL A 28 4.34 5.18 -13.78
C VAL A 28 4.81 4.05 -12.87
N ALA A 29 6.03 4.15 -12.36
CA ALA A 29 6.51 3.27 -11.32
C ALA A 29 5.57 3.44 -10.11
N LEU A 30 4.65 2.50 -9.91
CA LEU A 30 3.90 2.41 -8.65
C LEU A 30 4.95 2.19 -7.55
N ALA A 31 5.25 3.25 -6.79
CA ALA A 31 6.06 3.13 -5.60
C ALA A 31 5.45 2.02 -4.74
N ALA A 32 6.25 0.98 -4.46
CA ALA A 32 5.79 -0.14 -3.66
C ALA A 32 5.20 0.39 -2.35
N SER A 33 3.98 -0.06 -2.03
CA SER A 33 3.29 0.36 -0.82
C SER A 33 4.21 0.12 0.40
N PRO A 34 4.34 1.09 1.33
CA PRO A 34 5.29 1.02 2.44
C PRO A 34 5.06 -0.19 3.37
N VAL A 35 3.90 -0.84 3.26
CA VAL A 35 3.52 -2.01 4.07
C VAL A 35 3.70 -3.35 3.37
N GLU A 36 4.09 -3.39 2.09
CA GLU A 36 4.19 -4.66 1.35
C GLU A 36 5.12 -5.66 2.05
N ALA A 37 6.27 -5.19 2.52
CA ALA A 37 7.22 -6.03 3.26
C ALA A 37 6.69 -6.49 4.62
N ALA A 38 5.65 -5.86 5.17
CA ALA A 38 5.03 -6.28 6.42
C ALA A 38 4.05 -7.45 6.24
N PHE A 39 3.55 -7.70 5.03
CA PHE A 39 2.68 -8.84 4.78
C PHE A 39 3.44 -10.16 4.91
N GLY A 40 2.86 -11.11 5.65
CA GLY A 40 3.51 -12.39 5.99
C GLY A 40 4.59 -12.28 7.08
N ASN A 41 4.98 -11.06 7.47
CA ASN A 41 6.01 -10.77 8.46
C ASN A 41 5.40 -10.13 9.73
N THR A 42 6.27 -9.82 10.69
CA THR A 42 5.87 -9.22 11.97
C THR A 42 6.55 -7.88 12.18
N ILE A 43 5.78 -6.84 12.48
CA ILE A 43 6.33 -5.58 13.01
C ILE A 43 6.39 -5.74 14.54
N VAL A 44 7.60 -5.70 15.11
CA VAL A 44 7.81 -5.75 16.56
C VAL A 44 8.16 -4.35 17.03
N SER A 45 7.27 -3.74 17.81
CA SER A 45 7.48 -2.46 18.48
C SER A 45 7.99 -2.71 19.89
N THR A 46 9.18 -2.24 20.22
CA THR A 46 9.83 -2.38 21.53
C THR A 46 9.97 -1.01 22.19
N TYR A 47 9.48 -0.90 23.42
CA TYR A 47 9.57 0.29 24.26
C TYR A 47 10.88 0.30 25.06
N PRO A 48 11.36 1.46 25.54
CA PRO A 48 12.54 1.54 26.41
C PRO A 48 12.44 0.67 27.67
N SER A 49 11.22 0.46 28.17
CA SER A 49 10.94 -0.45 29.30
C SER A 49 11.13 -1.94 28.98
N GLY A 50 11.47 -2.32 27.74
CA GLY A 50 11.60 -3.71 27.29
C GLY A 50 10.27 -4.37 26.92
N ARG A 51 9.13 -3.75 27.26
CA ARG A 51 7.81 -4.20 26.79
C ARG A 51 7.74 -4.09 25.26
N SER A 52 7.01 -5.01 24.64
CA SER A 52 6.85 -5.07 23.20
C SER A 52 5.42 -5.35 22.74
N THR A 53 5.16 -5.05 21.48
CA THR A 53 3.94 -5.42 20.78
C THR A 53 4.31 -5.97 19.41
N LYS A 54 3.81 -7.17 19.10
CA LYS A 54 3.81 -7.74 17.75
C LYS A 54 2.59 -7.23 17.00
N LEU A 55 2.76 -6.80 15.76
CA LEU A 55 1.70 -6.36 14.85
C LEU A 55 1.81 -7.14 13.53
N TRP A 56 0.67 -7.68 13.09
CA TRP A 56 0.54 -8.42 11.84
C TRP A 56 -0.48 -7.73 10.95
N LEU A 57 0.00 -7.08 9.89
CA LEU A 57 -0.86 -6.53 8.84
C LEU A 57 -1.26 -7.64 7.86
N LYS A 58 -2.51 -7.60 7.39
CA LYS A 58 -3.05 -8.50 6.37
C LYS A 58 -3.46 -7.70 5.14
N ARG A 59 -3.31 -8.28 3.95
CA ARG A 59 -3.65 -7.63 2.67
C ARG A 59 -5.13 -7.21 2.59
N ASP A 60 -6.02 -7.90 3.31
CA ASP A 60 -7.46 -7.63 3.38
C ASP A 60 -7.84 -6.36 4.18
N GLY A 61 -6.85 -5.55 4.58
CA GLY A 61 -7.08 -4.33 5.37
C GLY A 61 -7.34 -4.59 6.86
N THR A 62 -7.13 -5.81 7.36
CA THR A 62 -7.21 -6.12 8.79
C THR A 62 -5.83 -6.27 9.43
N TYR A 63 -5.78 -6.13 10.76
CA TYR A 63 -4.58 -6.44 11.53
C TYR A 63 -4.91 -7.20 12.80
N ASP A 64 -3.94 -7.96 13.28
CA ASP A 64 -3.90 -8.48 14.65
C ASP A 64 -2.67 -7.93 15.35
N ALA A 65 -2.73 -7.79 16.67
CA ALA A 65 -1.61 -7.40 17.50
C ALA A 65 -1.62 -8.14 18.83
N GLN A 66 -0.43 -8.36 19.39
CA GLN A 66 -0.25 -8.99 20.70
C GLN A 66 0.84 -8.27 21.49
N ARG A 67 0.52 -7.90 22.73
CA ARG A 67 1.47 -7.33 23.68
C ARG A 67 2.25 -8.43 24.39
N THR A 68 3.41 -8.11 24.96
CA THR A 68 4.24 -9.06 25.74
C THR A 68 3.46 -9.75 26.87
N ASN A 69 2.46 -9.09 27.46
CA ASN A 69 1.60 -9.66 28.50
C ASN A 69 0.45 -10.53 27.95
N GLY A 70 0.52 -10.96 26.68
CA GLY A 70 -0.46 -11.83 26.04
C GLY A 70 -1.73 -11.14 25.55
N LYS A 71 -2.03 -9.90 25.99
CA LYS A 71 -3.24 -9.18 25.55
C LYS A 71 -3.25 -8.98 24.04
N ARG A 72 -4.33 -9.40 23.38
CA ARG A 72 -4.54 -9.30 21.93
C ARG A 72 -5.48 -8.17 21.58
N THR A 73 -5.19 -7.50 20.48
CA THR A 73 -6.09 -6.53 19.84
C THR A 73 -6.15 -6.80 18.35
N ALA A 74 -7.19 -6.29 17.70
CA ALA A 74 -7.35 -6.40 16.25
C ALA A 74 -8.11 -5.19 15.72
N GLY A 75 -8.02 -4.98 14.42
CA GLY A 75 -8.66 -3.83 13.80
C GLY A 75 -8.53 -3.79 12.28
N LYS A 76 -8.71 -2.58 11.77
CA LYS A 76 -8.55 -2.24 10.35
C LYS A 76 -7.33 -1.35 10.18
N TRP A 77 -6.64 -1.48 9.04
CA TRP A 77 -5.58 -0.55 8.65
C TRP A 77 -5.88 0.06 7.28
N THR A 78 -5.37 1.27 7.07
CA THR A 78 -5.43 2.00 5.79
C THR A 78 -4.12 2.77 5.57
N LEU A 79 -3.86 3.18 4.33
CA LEU A 79 -2.79 4.13 4.01
C LEU A 79 -3.39 5.52 3.81
N LYS A 80 -2.86 6.52 4.52
CA LYS A 80 -3.22 7.93 4.33
C LYS A 80 -1.95 8.77 4.37
N GLY A 81 -1.68 9.54 3.31
CA GLY A 81 -0.49 10.41 3.23
C GLY A 81 0.83 9.67 3.48
N GLY A 82 0.97 8.44 2.95
CA GLY A 82 2.16 7.60 3.15
C GLY A 82 2.31 6.99 4.56
N LYS A 83 1.31 7.15 5.44
CA LYS A 83 1.31 6.57 6.79
C LYS A 83 0.31 5.44 6.90
N VAL A 84 0.63 4.47 7.76
CA VAL A 84 -0.27 3.37 8.14
C VAL A 84 -1.15 3.85 9.28
N CYS A 85 -2.45 3.91 9.03
CA CYS A 85 -3.46 4.30 10.00
C CYS A 85 -4.18 3.08 10.52
N LEU A 86 -4.01 2.78 11.81
CA LEU A 86 -4.62 1.65 12.52
C LEU A 86 -5.86 2.14 13.27
N ARG A 87 -6.99 1.48 13.04
CA ARG A 87 -8.23 1.67 13.79
C ARG A 87 -8.57 0.35 14.49
N GLN A 88 -8.48 0.35 15.82
CA GLN A 88 -8.80 -0.82 16.62
C GLN A 88 -10.31 -1.08 16.60
N THR A 89 -10.70 -2.34 16.46
CA THR A 89 -12.10 -2.79 16.55
C THR A 89 -12.31 -3.85 17.63
N ARG A 90 -11.24 -4.52 18.08
CA ARG A 90 -11.30 -5.51 19.18
C ARG A 90 -10.13 -5.33 20.17
N PRO A 91 -10.38 -5.40 21.49
CA PRO A 91 -11.71 -5.33 22.12
C PRO A 91 -12.40 -4.00 21.76
N ALA A 92 -13.72 -3.94 21.91
CA ALA A 92 -14.47 -2.72 21.62
C ALA A 92 -13.81 -1.55 22.37
N SER A 93 -13.39 -0.54 21.61
CA SER A 93 -12.69 0.62 22.12
C SER A 93 -13.26 1.87 21.48
N ILE A 94 -13.01 3.02 22.11
CA ILE A 94 -13.27 4.34 21.54
C ILE A 94 -12.66 4.40 20.13
N PRO A 95 -13.32 5.00 19.12
CA PRO A 95 -12.89 5.02 17.72
C PRO A 95 -11.66 5.91 17.50
N LEU A 96 -10.53 5.52 18.09
CA LEU A 96 -9.25 6.16 17.90
C LEU A 96 -8.55 5.55 16.68
N THR A 97 -8.17 6.40 15.74
CA THR A 97 -7.27 6.03 14.64
C THR A 97 -5.90 6.57 14.94
N PHE A 98 -4.89 5.71 14.88
CA PHE A 98 -3.50 6.09 15.07
C PHE A 98 -2.71 5.88 13.78
N CYS A 99 -2.09 6.94 13.27
CA CYS A 99 -1.29 6.90 12.05
C CYS A 99 0.20 6.97 12.35
N SER A 100 0.98 6.05 11.78
CA SER A 100 2.43 6.02 11.94
C SER A 100 3.13 5.78 10.62
N THR A 101 4.35 6.28 10.48
CA THR A 101 5.18 6.00 9.31
C THR A 101 5.76 4.59 9.43
N VAL A 102 5.60 3.81 8.36
CA VAL A 102 6.35 2.57 8.14
C VAL A 102 7.26 2.83 6.94
N PRO A 103 8.58 2.84 7.11
CA PRO A 103 9.50 3.04 5.99
C PRO A 103 9.47 1.82 5.07
N THR A 104 9.60 2.07 3.77
CA THR A 104 9.79 1.00 2.78
C THR A 104 11.11 0.29 3.06
N GLY A 105 11.11 -1.05 2.98
CA GLY A 105 12.32 -1.84 3.16
C GLY A 105 12.04 -3.34 3.17
N LYS A 106 12.89 -4.11 3.86
CA LYS A 106 12.85 -5.57 3.90
C LYS A 106 12.98 -6.07 5.34
N VAL A 107 12.77 -7.37 5.56
CA VAL A 107 13.01 -8.01 6.86
C VAL A 107 14.41 -7.64 7.39
N GLY A 108 14.49 -7.37 8.69
CA GLY A 108 15.68 -6.82 9.36
C GLY A 108 15.65 -5.31 9.50
N LEU A 109 14.82 -4.60 8.71
CA LEU A 109 14.64 -3.15 8.83
C LEU A 109 14.26 -2.76 10.26
N THR A 110 14.90 -1.71 10.76
CA THR A 110 14.69 -1.17 12.09
C THR A 110 14.48 0.34 11.98
N TRP A 111 13.51 0.90 12.72
CA TRP A 111 13.21 2.33 12.70
C TRP A 111 12.66 2.83 14.03
N SER A 112 12.78 4.12 14.28
CA SER A 112 12.21 4.77 15.47
C SER A 112 10.79 5.27 15.18
N SER A 113 9.93 5.24 16.20
CA SER A 113 8.58 5.80 16.12
C SER A 113 8.09 6.25 17.50
N LYS A 114 6.82 6.65 17.60
CA LYS A 114 6.16 7.01 18.85
C LYS A 114 4.86 6.23 18.97
N SER A 115 4.47 5.92 20.20
CA SER A 115 3.16 5.35 20.50
C SER A 115 2.04 6.40 20.35
N PRO A 116 0.75 6.01 20.42
CA PRO A 116 -0.36 6.96 20.45
C PRO A 116 -0.27 7.98 21.59
N LYS A 117 0.46 7.67 22.67
CA LYS A 117 0.69 8.56 23.82
C LYS A 117 1.98 9.38 23.70
N GLY A 118 2.69 9.30 22.58
CA GLY A 118 3.94 10.04 22.33
C GLY A 118 5.21 9.37 22.86
N GLU A 119 5.10 8.29 23.64
CA GLU A 119 6.26 7.53 24.13
C GLU A 119 7.10 6.98 22.97
N PRO A 120 8.44 7.18 22.96
CA PRO A 120 9.30 6.68 21.91
C PRO A 120 9.35 5.15 21.92
N LEU A 121 9.51 4.55 20.74
CA LEU A 121 9.67 3.11 20.58
C LEU A 121 10.56 2.79 19.37
N ARG A 122 11.13 1.59 19.36
CA ARG A 122 11.90 1.04 18.25
C ARG A 122 11.10 -0.07 17.58
N ASN A 123 10.87 0.05 16.29
CA ASN A 123 10.26 -0.97 15.47
C ASN A 123 11.32 -1.81 14.77
N ARG A 124 11.04 -3.10 14.59
CA ARG A 124 11.80 -4.00 13.72
C ARG A 124 10.85 -4.83 12.88
N LEU A 125 11.19 -5.03 11.61
CA LEU A 125 10.51 -5.97 10.74
C LEU A 125 11.19 -7.34 10.85
N VAL A 126 10.45 -8.34 11.31
CA VAL A 126 10.93 -9.70 11.59
C VAL A 126 10.24 -10.69 10.64
N ALA A 127 10.98 -11.70 10.19
CA ALA A 127 10.47 -12.73 9.30
C ALA A 127 9.31 -13.51 9.94
N GLY A 128 8.28 -13.80 9.14
CA GLY A 128 7.20 -14.71 9.52
C GLY A 128 6.29 -14.18 10.63
N ARG A 129 5.38 -15.05 11.07
CA ARG A 129 4.56 -14.89 12.28
C ARG A 129 5.13 -15.77 13.38
N GLY A 130 6.16 -15.27 14.07
CA GLY A 130 6.71 -15.97 15.24
C GLY A 130 5.79 -15.92 16.46
#